data_AF-A0A1M5U412-F1
#
_entry.id   AF-A0A1M5U412-F1
#
_cell.length_a   1.000
_cell.length_b   1.000
_cell.length_c   1.000
_cell.angle_alpha   90.00
_cell.angle_beta   90.00
_cell.angle_gamma   90.00
#
_symmetry.space_group_name_H-M   'P 1'
#
loop_
_entity.id
_entity.type
_entity.pdbx_description
1 polymer ?
#
loop_
_entity_poly.entity_id
_entity_poly.type
_entity_poly.pdbx_seq_one_letter_code
_entity_poly.pdbx_strand_id
1 'polypeptide(L)'
;MTATNTDDKVIYNSQKIYMPFPGRLGQGKEMGRGPYEKSGLLRETSIPALTRKHETFEITYPFEDVEKDGKTTRELINDELNVTVTLWYLPFGEFDGNEVAWYEEEKKLDLQTEWVWR
;
A
#
# COMPACT_ATOMS: atom_id res chain seq x y z
N MET A 1 2.16 -1.09 0.61
CA MET A 1 2.77 -0.06 1.47
C MET A 1 2.92 -0.66 2.85
N THR A 2 4.10 -0.50 3.42
CA THR A 2 4.44 -0.97 4.75
C THR A 2 4.99 0.22 5.53
N ALA A 3 4.56 0.38 6.79
CA ALA A 3 5.15 1.35 7.70
C ALA A 3 5.79 0.62 8.87
N THR A 4 7.06 0.91 9.12
CA THR A 4 7.86 0.38 10.21
C THR A 4 8.25 1.47 11.19
N ASN A 5 8.44 1.05 12.44
CA ASN A 5 8.97 1.91 13.49
C ASN A 5 10.51 1.99 13.42
N THR A 6 11.12 2.81 14.29
CA THR A 6 12.58 2.82 14.50
C THR A 6 13.15 1.47 14.96
N ASP A 7 12.31 0.62 15.57
CA ASP A 7 12.67 -0.75 15.99
C ASP A 7 12.37 -1.81 14.91
N ASP A 8 12.17 -1.40 13.65
CA ASP A 8 11.79 -2.25 12.50
C ASP A 8 10.48 -3.04 12.67
N LYS A 9 9.69 -2.73 13.71
CA LYS A 9 8.38 -3.33 13.92
C LYS A 9 7.38 -2.79 12.91
N VAL A 10 6.71 -3.67 12.17
CA VAL A 10 5.62 -3.31 11.24
C VAL A 10 4.42 -2.81 12.03
N ILE A 11 4.05 -1.55 11.81
CA ILE A 11 2.88 -0.90 12.43
C ILE A 11 1.69 -0.92 11.48
N TYR A 12 1.96 -0.88 10.17
CA TYR A 12 0.92 -0.89 9.15
C TYR A 12 1.36 -1.66 7.91
N ASN A 13 0.45 -2.44 7.34
CA ASN A 13 0.63 -3.11 6.07
C ASN A 13 -0.69 -3.06 5.29
N SER A 14 -0.64 -2.47 4.10
CA SER A 14 -1.77 -2.48 3.17
C SER A 14 -1.30 -2.74 1.75
N GLN A 15 -2.10 -3.51 1.03
CA GLN A 15 -1.79 -3.95 -0.31
C GLN A 15 -2.98 -3.69 -1.23
N LYS A 16 -2.69 -3.28 -2.46
CA LYS A 16 -3.69 -3.11 -3.51
C LYS A 16 -3.21 -3.88 -4.74
N ILE A 17 -4.11 -4.68 -5.30
CA ILE A 17 -3.79 -5.56 -6.43
C ILE A 17 -4.23 -4.88 -7.72
N TYR A 18 -3.31 -4.79 -8.67
CA TYR A 18 -3.59 -4.38 -10.04
C TYR A 18 -3.55 -5.59 -10.96
N MET A 19 -4.60 -5.76 -11.76
CA MET A 19 -4.58 -6.77 -12.79
C MET A 19 -3.73 -6.30 -13.98
N PRO A 20 -3.06 -7.21 -14.71
CA PRO A 20 -2.48 -6.87 -16.00
C PRO A 20 -3.57 -6.39 -16.98
N PHE A 21 -3.22 -5.42 -17.83
CA PHE A 21 -4.11 -4.91 -18.86
C PHE A 21 -4.37 -6.01 -19.91
N PRO A 22 -5.64 -6.29 -20.29
CA PRO A 22 -5.95 -7.34 -21.26
C PRO A 22 -5.50 -6.95 -22.67
N GLY A 23 -4.79 -7.84 -23.37
CA GLY A 23 -4.26 -7.58 -24.71
C GLY A 23 -5.31 -7.64 -25.82
N ARG A 24 -6.38 -8.42 -25.62
CA ARG A 24 -7.62 -8.36 -26.41
C ARG A 24 -8.65 -7.62 -25.57
N LEU A 25 -9.36 -6.65 -26.17
CA LEU A 25 -10.46 -5.90 -25.53
C LEU A 25 -11.36 -6.87 -24.75
N GLY A 26 -11.11 -7.04 -23.44
CA GLY A 26 -11.56 -8.14 -22.59
C GLY A 26 -13.07 -8.20 -22.34
N GLN A 27 -13.84 -7.59 -23.22
CA GLN A 27 -15.27 -7.52 -23.29
C GLN A 27 -15.73 -8.48 -24.39
N GLY A 28 -15.87 -9.76 -24.03
CA GLY A 28 -16.28 -10.81 -24.94
C GLY A 28 -16.78 -12.04 -24.18
N LYS A 29 -17.47 -12.93 -24.88
CA LYS A 29 -17.97 -14.20 -24.32
C LYS A 29 -16.91 -15.32 -24.29
N GLU A 30 -15.75 -15.08 -24.88
CA GLU A 30 -14.70 -16.10 -25.08
C GLU A 30 -13.59 -15.99 -24.04
N MET A 31 -13.51 -16.97 -23.14
CA MET A 31 -12.45 -17.10 -22.14
C MET A 31 -11.11 -17.46 -22.79
N GLY A 32 -10.18 -16.50 -22.82
CA GLY A 32 -8.79 -16.76 -23.14
C GLY A 32 -8.04 -17.39 -21.96
N ARG A 33 -6.98 -18.15 -22.25
CA ARG A 33 -6.16 -18.83 -21.24
C ARG A 33 -4.86 -18.05 -21.07
N GLY A 34 -4.84 -17.16 -20.10
CA GLY A 34 -3.62 -16.50 -19.67
C GLY A 34 -3.89 -15.19 -18.94
N PRO A 35 -2.89 -14.67 -18.20
CA PRO A 35 -3.02 -13.42 -17.47
C PRO A 35 -3.36 -12.23 -18.38
N TYR A 36 -3.02 -12.30 -19.68
CA TYR A 36 -3.25 -11.24 -20.68
C TYR A 36 -4.48 -11.44 -21.57
N GLU A 37 -5.18 -12.57 -21.45
CA GLU A 37 -6.31 -12.92 -22.31
C GLU A 37 -7.64 -12.94 -21.54
N LYS A 38 -7.79 -12.00 -20.61
CA LYS A 38 -8.98 -11.92 -19.74
C LYS A 38 -10.19 -11.44 -20.55
N SER A 39 -11.21 -12.28 -20.66
CA SER A 39 -12.55 -11.89 -21.10
C SER A 39 -13.51 -11.89 -19.91
N GLY A 40 -14.54 -11.05 -19.94
CA GLY A 40 -15.58 -11.04 -18.90
C GLY A 40 -15.20 -10.26 -17.64
N LEU A 41 -14.27 -9.30 -17.76
CA LEU A 41 -13.92 -8.41 -16.66
C LEU A 41 -15.15 -7.55 -16.29
N LEU A 42 -15.70 -7.79 -15.10
CA LEU A 42 -16.76 -6.94 -14.53
C LEU A 42 -16.23 -5.57 -14.10
N ARG A 43 -14.94 -5.49 -13.77
CA ARG A 43 -14.26 -4.25 -13.36
C ARG A 43 -12.80 -4.29 -13.81
N GLU A 44 -12.39 -3.26 -14.52
CA GLU A 44 -10.99 -3.05 -14.90
C GLU A 44 -10.24 -2.38 -13.73
N THR A 45 -9.17 -3.02 -13.25
CA THR A 45 -8.33 -2.49 -12.16
C THR A 45 -6.90 -2.23 -12.58
N SER A 46 -6.51 -2.56 -13.81
CA SER A 46 -5.16 -2.40 -14.33
C SER A 46 -4.64 -0.96 -14.30
N ILE A 47 -3.34 -0.84 -14.47
CA ILE A 47 -2.66 0.43 -14.72
C ILE A 47 -2.37 0.49 -16.22
N PRO A 48 -3.10 1.32 -16.99
CA PRO A 48 -2.85 1.45 -18.42
C PRO A 48 -1.47 2.05 -18.68
N ALA A 49 -0.94 1.80 -19.89
CA ALA A 49 0.35 2.35 -20.30
C ALA A 49 0.38 3.88 -20.13
N LEU A 50 1.49 4.39 -19.60
CA LEU A 50 1.76 5.82 -19.38
C LEU A 50 0.75 6.55 -18.46
N THR A 51 -0.13 5.81 -17.81
CA THR A 51 -1.15 6.39 -16.92
C THR A 51 -0.59 6.51 -15.50
N ARG A 52 -0.69 7.71 -14.92
CA ARG A 52 -0.35 7.93 -13.51
C ARG A 52 -1.53 7.56 -12.64
N LYS A 53 -1.30 6.72 -11.63
CA LYS A 53 -2.31 6.33 -10.65
C LYS A 53 -1.92 6.90 -9.29
N HIS A 54 -2.81 7.68 -8.70
CA HIS A 54 -2.65 8.20 -7.35
C HIS A 54 -3.41 7.28 -6.39
N GLU A 55 -2.71 6.76 -5.38
CA GLU A 55 -3.29 5.96 -4.32
C GLU A 55 -3.03 6.64 -2.99
N THR A 56 -4.09 6.74 -2.19
CA THR A 56 -4.01 7.30 -0.84
C THR A 56 -4.11 6.14 0.13
N PHE A 57 -3.14 6.07 1.03
CA PHE A 57 -3.16 5.16 2.15
C PHE A 57 -3.24 5.97 3.45
N GLU A 58 -4.13 5.55 4.34
CA GLU A 58 -4.31 6.17 5.63
C GLU A 58 -3.67 5.28 6.70
N ILE A 59 -2.75 5.85 7.48
CA ILE A 59 -2.06 5.18 8.57
C ILE A 59 -2.42 5.91 9.86
N THR A 60 -2.83 5.15 10.88
CA THR A 60 -2.97 5.69 12.23
C THR A 60 -1.62 5.58 12.93
N TYR A 61 -1.12 6.70 13.47
CA TYR A 61 0.10 6.68 14.25
C TYR A 61 -0.07 5.88 15.55
N PRO A 62 0.95 5.13 15.99
CA PRO A 62 0.87 4.35 17.21
C PRO A 62 0.80 5.30 18.43
N PHE A 63 -0.21 5.12 19.27
CA PHE A 63 -0.42 5.87 20.51
C PHE A 63 -0.74 4.93 21.67
N GLU A 64 -0.43 5.38 22.89
CA GLU A 64 -0.82 4.76 24.15
C GLU A 64 -1.68 5.73 24.97
N ASP A 65 -2.68 5.19 25.65
CA ASP A 65 -3.51 5.93 26.59
C ASP A 65 -2.80 5.95 27.96
N VAL A 66 -2.31 7.13 28.36
CA VAL A 66 -1.61 7.37 29.64
C VAL A 66 -2.51 8.16 30.59
N GLU A 67 -2.62 7.71 31.84
CA GLU A 67 -3.30 8.48 32.88
C GLU A 67 -2.33 9.53 33.45
N LYS A 68 -2.58 10.80 33.12
CA LYS A 68 -1.94 11.95 33.77
C LYS A 68 -3.00 12.77 34.47
N ASP A 69 -2.78 13.06 35.74
CA ASP A 69 -3.64 13.93 36.56
C ASP A 69 -5.14 13.54 36.56
N GLY A 70 -5.43 12.23 36.58
CA GLY A 70 -6.81 11.70 36.62
C GLY A 70 -7.59 11.86 35.32
N LYS A 71 -6.91 12.17 34.21
CA LYS A 71 -7.48 12.21 32.85
C LYS A 71 -6.68 11.29 31.92
N THR A 72 -7.40 10.52 31.11
CA THR A 72 -6.80 9.68 30.08
C THR A 72 -6.33 10.57 28.93
N THR A 73 -5.04 10.60 28.66
CA THR A 73 -4.41 11.37 27.57
C THR A 73 -3.74 10.40 26.60
N ARG A 74 -3.84 10.67 25.29
CA ARG A 74 -3.16 9.88 24.25
C ARG A 74 -1.77 10.43 24.02
N GLU A 75 -0.75 9.62 24.29
CA GLU A 75 0.65 9.93 23.98
C GLU A 75 1.13 9.06 22.81
N LEU A 76 1.93 9.63 21.91
CA LEU A 76 2.50 8.87 20.79
C LEU A 76 3.58 7.91 21.32
N ILE A 77 3.60 6.68 20.81
CA ILE A 77 4.64 5.69 21.18
C ILE A 77 5.94 6.04 20.46
N ASN A 78 5.83 6.42 19.18
CA ASN A 78 6.95 6.85 18.35
C ASN A 78 6.54 8.02 17.45
N ASP A 79 7.43 9.00 17.38
CA ASP A 79 7.24 10.20 16.56
C ASP A 79 7.76 10.01 15.12
N GLU A 80 8.59 8.98 14.91
CA GLU A 80 9.20 8.65 13.61
C GLU A 80 8.63 7.35 13.03
N LEU A 81 8.26 7.37 11.76
CA LEU A 81 7.87 6.19 10.98
C LEU A 81 8.67 6.13 9.68
N ASN A 82 9.16 4.95 9.33
CA ASN A 82 9.71 4.67 8.01
C ASN A 82 8.61 4.04 7.15
N VAL A 83 8.23 4.70 6.06
CA VAL A 83 7.18 4.23 5.16
C VAL A 83 7.79 3.81 3.84
N THR A 84 7.59 2.55 3.47
CA THR A 84 8.04 1.99 2.19
C THR A 84 6.85 1.65 1.31
N VAL A 85 6.85 2.19 0.09
CA VAL A 85 5.86 1.89 -0.95
C VAL A 85 6.56 1.14 -2.08
N THR A 86 6.25 -0.15 -2.21
CA THR A 86 6.78 -1.00 -3.27
C THR A 86 5.68 -1.43 -4.23
N LEU A 87 5.90 -1.26 -5.53
CA LEU A 87 5.10 -1.84 -6.60
C LEU A 87 5.80 -3.09 -7.13
N TRP A 88 5.16 -4.22 -6.91
CA TRP A 88 5.63 -5.52 -7.40
C TRP A 88 4.91 -5.90 -8.69
N TYR A 89 5.67 -6.43 -9.63
CA TYR A 89 5.15 -7.19 -10.76
C TYR A 89 5.31 -8.67 -10.48
N LEU A 90 4.17 -9.37 -10.42
CA LEU A 90 4.09 -10.80 -10.16
C LEU A 90 3.53 -11.49 -11.42
N PRO A 91 4.38 -12.13 -12.25
CA PRO A 91 3.95 -12.78 -13.49
C PRO A 91 2.89 -13.86 -13.26
N PHE A 92 3.03 -14.62 -12.17
CA PHE A 92 2.15 -15.73 -11.80
C PHE A 92 1.22 -15.41 -10.62
N GLY A 93 1.28 -14.18 -10.10
CA GLY A 93 0.48 -13.74 -8.96
C GLY A 93 0.98 -14.22 -7.60
N GLU A 94 2.09 -14.94 -7.55
CA GLU A 94 2.72 -15.47 -6.33
C GLU A 94 4.16 -14.99 -6.22
N PHE A 95 4.66 -14.86 -4.98
CA PHE A 95 6.06 -14.57 -4.69
C PHE A 95 6.84 -15.89 -4.73
N ASP A 96 7.20 -16.32 -5.93
CA ASP A 96 7.84 -17.61 -6.23
C ASP A 96 9.30 -17.47 -6.69
N GLY A 97 9.89 -16.28 -6.54
CA GLY A 97 11.25 -15.94 -6.98
C GLY A 97 11.30 -15.29 -8.36
N ASN A 98 10.17 -15.19 -9.07
CA ASN A 98 10.07 -14.50 -10.36
C ASN A 98 9.48 -13.08 -10.23
N GLU A 99 9.24 -12.59 -9.01
CA GLU A 99 8.77 -11.24 -8.77
C GLU A 99 9.81 -10.18 -9.18
N VAL A 100 9.31 -9.04 -9.66
CA VAL A 100 10.16 -7.89 -10.02
C VAL A 100 9.64 -6.64 -9.32
N ALA A 101 10.49 -5.95 -8.58
CA ALA A 101 10.18 -4.64 -8.04
C ALA A 101 10.25 -3.61 -9.19
N TRP A 102 9.11 -3.05 -9.57
CA TRP A 102 9.03 -2.01 -10.60
C TRP A 102 9.23 -0.61 -10.05
N TYR A 103 8.85 -0.41 -8.79
CA TYR A 103 8.99 0.86 -8.12
C TYR A 103 9.14 0.62 -6.64
N GLU A 104 10.03 1.37 -6.03
CA GLU A 104 10.21 1.39 -4.58
C GLU A 104 10.53 2.82 -4.19
N GLU A 105 9.81 3.31 -3.18
CA GLU A 105 10.06 4.59 -2.56
C GLU A 105 10.00 4.41 -1.05
N GLU A 106 11.02 4.91 -0.37
CA GLU A 106 11.08 4.97 1.07
C GLU A 106 11.01 6.42 1.52
N LYS A 107 10.20 6.69 2.54
CA LYS A 107 10.04 8.01 3.12
C LYS A 107 10.00 7.92 4.63
N LYS A 108 10.92 8.63 5.27
CA LYS A 108 10.89 8.88 6.71
C LYS A 108 9.86 9.97 7.00
N LEU A 109 8.91 9.69 7.88
CA LEU A 109 7.95 10.63 8.41
C LEU A 109 8.31 10.92 9.86
N ASP A 110 8.45 12.20 10.17
CA ASP A 110 8.71 12.68 11.53
C ASP A 110 7.56 13.63 11.92
N LEU A 111 6.90 13.33 13.03
CA LEU A 111 5.77 14.10 13.55
C LEU A 111 6.18 15.27 14.47
N GLN A 112 7.47 15.64 14.53
CA GLN A 112 8.05 16.73 15.35
C GLN A 112 7.41 18.13 15.28
N THR A 113 6.30 18.34 14.56
CA THR A 113 5.61 19.64 14.56
C THR A 113 4.69 19.72 15.78
N GLU A 114 4.89 20.70 16.66
CA GLU A 114 4.09 20.96 17.86
C GLU A 114 2.58 20.76 17.63
N TRP A 115 2.03 19.65 18.13
CA TRP A 115 0.60 19.40 18.13
C TRP A 115 -0.03 20.07 19.36
N VAL A 116 -0.54 21.28 19.16
CA VAL A 116 -1.46 21.90 20.13
C VAL A 116 -2.82 21.22 19.98
N TRP A 117 -3.14 20.29 20.86
CA TRP A 117 -4.52 19.84 21.07
C TRP A 117 -5.35 21.07 21.51
N ARG A 118 -6.31 21.49 20.68
CA ARG A 118 -7.36 22.44 21.08
C ARG A 118 -8.60 21.71 21.52
#